data_AF-A0A498GNI8-F1
#
_entry.id   AF-A0A498GNI8-F1
#
_cell.length_a   1.000
_cell.length_b   1.000
_cell.length_c   1.000
_cell.angle_alpha   90.00
_cell.angle_beta   90.00
_cell.angle_gamma   90.00
#
_symmetry.space_group_name_H-M   'P 1'
#
loop_
_entity.id
_entity.type
_entity.pdbx_description
1 polymer ?
#
loop_
_entity_poly.entity_id
_entity_poly.type
_entity_poly.pdbx_seq_one_letter_code
_entity_poly.pdbx_strand_id
1 'polypeptide(L)'
;QIEENLKIASEAYPDTLTEAEIQLVKRVEQKYRELMKTGCTGCRYCLPCPSGVDIPGCFEIYDNFYLSGNEKEAKLMYAAKPGAIIRGGVLGYASQCVQCGQCAERCPQHLDIPSLLEAVVEKFEGKDHRGWRIIAKKAFGKE
;
A
#
# COMPACT_ATOMS: atom_id res chain seq x y z
N GLN A 1 -19.49 5.99 21.70
CA GLN A 1 -19.18 5.64 20.30
C GLN A 1 -20.44 5.34 19.47
N ILE A 2 -21.29 4.35 19.78
CA ILE A 2 -22.50 4.09 18.95
C ILE A 2 -23.49 5.27 18.99
N GLU A 3 -23.86 5.74 20.18
CA GLU A 3 -24.78 6.89 20.34
C GLU A 3 -24.24 8.17 19.67
N GLU A 4 -22.94 8.40 19.78
CA GLU A 4 -22.24 9.54 19.16
C GLU A 4 -22.25 9.45 17.62
N ASN A 5 -21.96 8.28 17.05
CA ASN A 5 -22.05 8.06 15.61
C ASN A 5 -23.48 8.29 15.10
N LEU A 6 -24.49 7.81 15.84
CA LEU A 6 -25.90 8.01 15.50
C LEU A 6 -26.27 9.50 15.53
N LYS A 7 -25.81 10.23 16.55
CA LYS A 7 -26.02 11.67 16.64
C LYS A 7 -25.41 12.40 15.45
N ILE A 8 -24.13 12.17 15.15
CA ILE A 8 -23.44 12.79 14.00
C ILE A 8 -24.16 12.47 12.69
N ALA A 9 -24.54 11.20 12.47
CA ALA A 9 -25.26 10.80 11.26
C ALA A 9 -26.64 11.46 11.14
N SER A 10 -27.30 11.78 12.26
CA SER A 10 -28.59 12.49 12.27
C SER A 10 -28.46 14.00 12.01
N GLU A 11 -27.27 14.57 12.22
CA GLU A 11 -27.00 16.01 12.09
C GLU A 11 -26.18 16.36 10.83
N ALA A 12 -25.60 15.36 10.15
CA ALA A 12 -24.85 15.54 8.92
C ALA A 12 -25.79 15.55 7.69
N TYR A 13 -25.85 16.68 6.99
CA TYR A 13 -26.64 16.84 5.76
C TYR A 13 -25.73 16.86 4.52
N PRO A 14 -26.27 16.54 3.33
CA PRO A 14 -25.58 16.80 2.06
C PRO A 14 -25.16 18.27 1.95
N ASP A 15 -24.09 18.53 1.17
CA ASP A 15 -23.62 19.88 0.84
C ASP A 15 -23.28 20.76 2.07
N THR A 16 -22.89 20.15 3.18
CA THR A 16 -22.47 20.83 4.41
C THR A 16 -21.05 21.39 4.37
N LEU A 17 -20.23 20.93 3.42
CA LEU A 17 -18.90 21.49 3.19
C LEU A 17 -19.01 22.80 2.43
N THR A 18 -18.37 23.83 2.94
CA THR A 18 -18.20 25.10 2.23
C THR A 18 -17.35 24.91 0.98
N GLU A 19 -17.50 25.82 0.00
CA GLU A 19 -16.65 25.80 -1.20
C GLU A 19 -15.16 25.85 -0.83
N ALA A 20 -14.78 26.61 0.20
CA ALA A 20 -13.41 26.68 0.68
C ALA A 20 -12.87 25.32 1.16
N GLU A 21 -13.70 24.53 1.86
CA GLU A 21 -13.35 23.18 2.32
C GLU A 21 -13.28 22.20 1.17
N ILE A 22 -14.23 22.25 0.22
CA ILE A 22 -14.18 21.42 -1.00
C ILE A 22 -12.87 21.69 -1.76
N GLN A 23 -12.51 22.96 -1.94
CA GLN A 23 -11.26 23.32 -2.62
C GLN A 23 -10.03 22.89 -1.81
N LEU A 24 -10.08 22.92 -0.48
CA LEU A 24 -9.01 22.38 0.36
C LEU A 24 -8.83 20.88 0.13
N VAL A 25 -9.91 20.10 0.16
CA VAL A 25 -9.88 18.65 -0.08
C VAL A 25 -9.29 18.35 -1.46
N LYS A 26 -9.71 19.07 -2.51
CA LYS A 26 -9.16 18.92 -3.87
C LYS A 26 -7.65 19.18 -3.92
N ARG A 27 -7.16 20.22 -3.24
CA ARG A 27 -5.71 20.51 -3.19
C ARG A 27 -4.94 19.41 -2.48
N VAL A 28 -5.48 18.88 -1.38
CA VAL A 28 -4.86 17.77 -0.63
C VAL A 28 -4.84 16.51 -1.49
N GLU A 29 -5.96 16.17 -2.13
CA GLU A 29 -6.06 15.03 -3.05
C GLU A 29 -5.02 15.13 -4.17
N GLN A 30 -4.95 16.28 -4.85
CA GLN A 30 -3.96 16.52 -5.90
C GLN A 30 -2.53 16.34 -5.38
N LYS A 31 -2.24 16.84 -4.18
CA LYS A 31 -0.89 16.69 -3.60
C LYS A 31 -0.55 15.23 -3.33
N TYR A 32 -1.49 14.41 -2.85
CA TYR A 32 -1.26 12.97 -2.71
C TYR A 32 -1.02 12.29 -4.05
N ARG A 33 -1.79 12.64 -5.09
CA ARG A 33 -1.61 12.10 -6.45
C ARG A 33 -0.25 12.46 -7.06
N GLU A 34 0.30 13.63 -6.73
CA GLU A 34 1.65 14.04 -7.16
C GLU A 34 2.77 13.26 -6.46
N LEU A 35 2.59 12.96 -5.17
CA LEU A 35 3.65 12.39 -4.33
C LEU A 35 3.67 10.87 -4.35
N MET A 36 2.50 10.22 -4.41
CA MET A 36 2.39 8.76 -4.52
C MET A 36 2.72 8.30 -5.95
N LYS A 37 3.20 7.06 -6.09
CA LYS A 37 3.53 6.47 -7.39
C LYS A 37 2.49 5.51 -7.91
N THR A 38 1.76 4.82 -7.04
CA THR A 38 0.79 3.80 -7.49
C THR A 38 -0.62 4.34 -7.66
N GLY A 39 -1.04 5.28 -6.81
CA GLY A 39 -2.46 5.67 -6.71
C GLY A 39 -3.33 4.63 -5.99
N CYS A 40 -2.73 3.66 -5.30
CA CYS A 40 -3.43 2.65 -4.51
C CYS A 40 -4.05 3.26 -3.25
N THR A 41 -5.32 2.96 -3.01
CA THR A 41 -6.06 3.40 -1.82
C THR A 41 -6.09 2.37 -0.70
N GLY A 42 -5.42 1.23 -0.86
CA GLY A 42 -5.38 0.16 0.15
C GLY A 42 -6.69 -0.61 0.35
N CYS A 43 -7.64 -0.52 -0.60
CA CYS A 43 -8.97 -1.13 -0.51
C CYS A 43 -9.01 -2.67 -0.58
N ARG A 44 -7.94 -3.32 -1.05
CA ARG A 44 -7.73 -4.78 -1.09
C ARG A 44 -8.65 -5.60 -2.03
N TYR A 45 -9.43 -4.98 -2.91
CA TYR A 45 -10.22 -5.71 -3.92
C TYR A 45 -9.39 -6.58 -4.87
N CYS A 46 -8.09 -6.29 -5.02
CA CYS A 46 -7.15 -7.08 -5.81
C CYS A 46 -6.82 -8.45 -5.19
N LEU A 47 -7.26 -8.74 -3.96
CA LEU A 47 -6.99 -9.99 -3.25
C LEU A 47 -8.16 -11.00 -3.38
N PRO A 48 -7.92 -12.31 -3.17
CA PRO A 48 -6.59 -12.94 -3.08
C PRO A 48 -5.88 -12.95 -4.45
N CYS A 49 -4.55 -12.75 -4.42
CA CYS A 49 -3.70 -12.99 -5.59
C CYS A 49 -3.42 -14.50 -5.70
N PRO A 50 -3.62 -15.14 -6.87
CA PRO A 50 -3.37 -16.57 -7.02
C PRO A 50 -1.89 -16.95 -6.81
N SER A 51 -0.97 -16.01 -7.02
CA SER A 51 0.47 -16.20 -6.77
C SER A 51 0.92 -15.75 -5.37
N GLY A 52 -0.01 -15.42 -4.48
CA GLY A 52 0.29 -15.07 -3.09
C GLY A 52 0.88 -13.68 -2.86
N VAL A 53 0.93 -12.80 -3.87
CA VAL A 53 1.46 -11.43 -3.73
C VAL A 53 0.61 -10.61 -2.74
N ASP A 54 1.25 -9.95 -1.78
CA ASP A 54 0.61 -8.94 -0.93
C ASP A 54 0.61 -7.60 -1.66
N ILE A 55 -0.26 -7.48 -2.68
CA ILE A 55 -0.34 -6.30 -3.55
C ILE A 55 -0.53 -5.00 -2.74
N PRO A 56 -1.49 -4.92 -1.80
CA PRO A 56 -1.67 -3.70 -1.01
C PRO A 56 -0.46 -3.38 -0.14
N GLY A 57 0.17 -4.39 0.48
CA GLY A 57 1.37 -4.17 1.30
C GLY A 57 2.58 -3.73 0.49
N CYS A 58 2.76 -4.26 -0.72
CA CYS A 58 3.80 -3.82 -1.65
C CYS A 58 3.62 -2.36 -2.05
N PHE A 59 2.39 -1.97 -2.43
CA PHE A 59 2.10 -0.59 -2.85
C PHE A 59 2.14 0.41 -1.70
N GLU A 60 1.67 0.04 -0.51
CA GLU A 60 1.78 0.86 0.71
C GLU A 60 3.24 1.27 0.95
N ILE A 61 4.17 0.31 0.87
CA ILE A 61 5.59 0.56 1.15
C ILE A 61 6.25 1.36 0.03
N TYR A 62 5.86 1.10 -1.23
CA TYR A 62 6.35 1.85 -2.38
C TYR A 62 5.91 3.31 -2.32
N ASP A 63 4.64 3.59 -2.06
CA ASP A 63 4.15 4.97 -1.94
C ASP A 63 4.73 5.69 -0.72
N ASN A 64 4.84 5.01 0.43
CA ASN A 64 5.46 5.58 1.62
C ASN A 64 6.95 5.92 1.40
N PHE A 65 7.67 5.15 0.59
CA PHE A 65 9.03 5.49 0.20
C PHE A 65 9.09 6.83 -0.55
N TYR A 66 8.21 7.08 -1.54
CA TYR A 66 8.19 8.34 -2.27
C TYR A 66 7.63 9.51 -1.46
N LEU A 67 6.74 9.25 -0.49
CA LEU A 67 6.21 10.27 0.42
C LEU A 67 7.25 10.72 1.46
N SER A 68 8.00 9.79 2.05
CA SER A 68 8.92 10.08 3.17
C SER A 68 10.37 10.29 2.73
N GLY A 69 10.78 9.71 1.59
CA GLY A 69 12.18 9.62 1.19
C GLY A 69 13.02 8.66 2.05
N ASN A 70 12.44 7.96 3.03
CA ASN A 70 13.19 7.11 3.97
C ASN A 70 13.44 5.71 3.39
N GLU A 71 14.48 5.59 2.56
CA GLU A 71 14.80 4.33 1.88
C GLU A 71 15.09 3.18 2.85
N LYS A 72 15.79 3.45 3.97
CA LYS A 72 16.17 2.40 4.93
C LYS A 72 14.94 1.79 5.60
N GLU A 73 14.02 2.64 6.04
CA GLU A 73 12.76 2.19 6.63
C GLU A 73 11.91 1.42 5.60
N ALA A 74 11.80 1.94 4.38
CA ALA A 74 11.04 1.26 3.33
C ALA A 74 11.59 -0.14 3.02
N LYS A 75 12.92 -0.28 2.85
CA LYS A 75 13.57 -1.59 2.60
C LYS A 75 13.40 -2.55 3.78
N LEU A 76 13.53 -2.05 5.01
CA LEU A 76 13.32 -2.83 6.21
C LEU A 76 11.87 -3.34 6.30
N MET A 77 10.90 -2.45 6.09
CA MET A 77 9.47 -2.78 6.13
C MET A 77 9.06 -3.70 4.98
N TYR A 78 9.63 -3.52 3.79
CA TYR A 78 9.42 -4.42 2.64
C TYR A 78 9.90 -5.84 2.95
N ALA A 79 11.10 -5.94 3.52
CA ALA A 79 11.64 -7.23 3.92
C ALA A 79 10.84 -7.88 5.05
N ALA A 80 10.16 -7.10 5.90
CA ALA A 80 9.42 -7.60 7.06
C ALA A 80 7.95 -7.95 6.79
N LYS A 81 7.21 -7.06 6.11
CA LYS A 81 5.77 -7.23 5.81
C LYS A 81 5.56 -8.24 4.66
N PRO A 82 5.88 -7.94 3.38
CA PRO A 82 5.89 -8.93 2.31
C PRO A 82 6.78 -10.16 2.59
N GLY A 83 7.86 -10.01 3.36
CA GLY A 83 8.71 -11.14 3.74
C GLY A 83 8.16 -12.05 4.85
N ALA A 84 6.91 -11.87 5.25
CA ALA A 84 6.18 -12.72 6.17
C ALA A 84 6.72 -12.77 7.61
N ILE A 85 7.65 -11.88 7.96
CA ILE A 85 8.26 -11.81 9.30
C ILE A 85 7.25 -11.26 10.32
N ILE A 86 6.46 -10.26 9.92
CA ILE A 86 5.45 -9.63 10.81
C ILE A 86 4.05 -10.23 10.61
N ARG A 87 3.71 -10.72 9.41
CA ARG A 87 2.34 -11.13 9.02
C ARG A 87 2.11 -12.64 8.90
N GLY A 88 2.96 -13.50 9.48
CA GLY A 88 2.59 -14.89 9.76
C GLY A 88 2.87 -15.92 8.66
N GLY A 89 4.05 -15.87 8.03
CA GLY A 89 4.66 -17.06 7.40
C GLY A 89 4.41 -17.31 5.91
N VAL A 90 3.51 -16.56 5.24
CA VAL A 90 3.35 -16.65 3.77
C VAL A 90 4.02 -15.45 3.10
N LEU A 91 4.96 -15.72 2.19
CA LEU A 91 5.64 -14.70 1.40
C LEU A 91 4.64 -13.97 0.49
N GLY A 92 4.74 -12.65 0.47
CA GLY A 92 3.89 -11.74 -0.30
C GLY A 92 4.68 -10.80 -1.20
N TYR A 93 5.91 -11.16 -1.58
CA TYR A 93 6.79 -10.36 -2.43
C TYR A 93 6.19 -10.10 -3.81
N ALA A 94 6.51 -8.93 -4.37
CA ALA A 94 6.08 -8.49 -5.69
C ALA A 94 6.61 -9.42 -6.80
N SER A 95 7.81 -10.00 -6.63
CA SER A 95 8.41 -10.94 -7.59
C SER A 95 7.64 -12.26 -7.78
N GLN A 96 6.67 -12.55 -6.92
CA GLN A 96 5.79 -13.71 -7.11
C GLN A 96 4.72 -13.46 -8.19
N CYS A 97 4.55 -12.21 -8.65
CA CYS A 97 3.58 -11.88 -9.69
C CYS A 97 3.91 -12.62 -10.99
N VAL A 98 2.95 -13.40 -11.50
CA VAL A 98 3.05 -14.09 -12.80
C VAL A 98 2.36 -13.34 -13.94
N GLN A 99 2.08 -12.04 -13.75
CA GLN A 99 1.44 -11.19 -14.77
C GLN A 99 0.06 -11.70 -15.25
N CYS A 100 -0.72 -12.35 -14.37
CA CYS A 100 -2.01 -12.96 -14.74
C CYS A 100 -3.16 -11.97 -15.00
N GLY A 101 -3.01 -10.69 -14.66
CA GLY A 101 -4.01 -9.64 -14.90
C GLY A 101 -5.26 -9.64 -14.00
N GLN A 102 -5.59 -10.72 -13.30
CA GLN A 102 -6.84 -10.84 -12.51
C GLN A 102 -7.04 -9.73 -11.46
N CYS A 103 -5.95 -9.21 -10.89
CA CYS A 103 -6.00 -8.13 -9.91
C CYS A 103 -6.42 -6.80 -10.54
N ALA A 104 -6.03 -6.53 -11.79
CA ALA A 104 -6.36 -5.30 -12.50
C ALA A 104 -7.86 -5.21 -12.81
N GLU A 105 -8.48 -6.33 -13.20
CA GLU A 105 -9.94 -6.43 -13.42
C GLU A 105 -10.75 -6.10 -12.17
N ARG A 106 -10.23 -6.44 -10.99
CA ARG A 106 -10.89 -6.17 -9.70
C ARG A 106 -10.58 -4.80 -9.13
N CYS A 107 -9.64 -4.06 -9.73
CA CYS A 107 -9.17 -2.80 -9.16
C CYS A 107 -10.18 -1.67 -9.46
N PRO A 108 -10.86 -1.08 -8.45
CA PRO A 108 -11.78 0.02 -8.69
C PRO A 108 -11.07 1.32 -9.09
N GLN A 109 -9.75 1.39 -8.91
CA GLN A 109 -8.91 2.52 -9.33
C GLN A 109 -8.31 2.32 -10.73
N HIS A 110 -8.62 1.20 -11.40
CA HIS A 110 -8.12 0.86 -12.74
C HIS A 110 -6.58 0.92 -12.87
N LEU A 111 -5.88 0.50 -11.83
CA LEU A 111 -4.42 0.50 -11.83
C LEU A 111 -3.86 -0.64 -12.69
N ASP A 112 -2.77 -0.37 -13.38
CA ASP A 112 -1.92 -1.40 -13.99
C ASP A 112 -1.07 -2.07 -12.89
N ILE A 113 -1.73 -2.90 -12.09
CA ILE A 113 -1.12 -3.58 -10.95
C ILE A 113 0.10 -4.42 -11.37
N PRO A 114 0.06 -5.21 -12.46
CA PRO A 114 1.21 -6.03 -12.85
C PRO A 114 2.46 -5.20 -13.17
N SER A 115 2.35 -4.11 -13.93
CA SER A 115 3.50 -3.22 -14.21
C SER A 115 3.99 -2.47 -12.98
N LEU A 116 3.07 -2.04 -12.10
CA LEU A 116 3.46 -1.42 -10.83
C LEU A 116 4.23 -2.40 -9.92
N LEU A 117 3.87 -3.69 -9.91
CA LEU A 117 4.62 -4.69 -9.14
C LEU A 117 6.03 -4.91 -9.69
N GLU A 118 6.25 -4.82 -11.00
CA GLU A 118 7.61 -4.85 -11.58
C GLU A 118 8.47 -3.69 -11.07
N ALA A 119 7.90 -2.48 -10.98
CA ALA A 119 8.58 -1.32 -10.40
C ALA A 119 8.91 -1.51 -8.91
N VAL A 120 8.04 -2.21 -8.16
CA VAL A 120 8.31 -2.59 -6.76
C VAL A 120 9.48 -3.59 -6.67
N VAL A 121 9.52 -4.59 -7.56
CA VAL A 121 10.64 -5.55 -7.65
C VAL A 121 11.95 -4.82 -7.90
N GLU A 122 11.99 -3.93 -8.90
CA GLU A 122 13.18 -3.14 -9.22
C GLU A 122 13.66 -2.32 -8.01
N LYS A 123 12.73 -1.71 -7.27
CA LYS A 123 13.08 -0.84 -6.14
C LYS A 123 13.54 -1.59 -4.89
N PHE A 124 12.97 -2.75 -4.58
CA PHE A 124 13.16 -3.39 -3.27
C PHE A 124 13.74 -4.81 -3.27
N GLU A 125 13.80 -5.49 -4.42
CA GLU A 125 14.24 -6.88 -4.54
C GLU A 125 15.60 -7.04 -5.25
N GLY A 126 16.40 -5.96 -5.27
CA GLY A 126 17.77 -5.97 -5.79
C GLY A 126 18.77 -6.76 -4.95
N LYS A 127 20.07 -6.57 -5.24
CA LYS A 127 21.18 -7.35 -4.65
C LYS A 127 21.23 -7.31 -3.12
N ASP A 128 20.81 -6.21 -2.50
CA ASP A 128 20.82 -5.99 -1.04
C ASP A 128 19.59 -6.58 -0.31
N HIS A 129 18.58 -7.04 -1.04
CA HIS A 129 17.32 -7.54 -0.46
C HIS A 129 17.52 -8.63 0.60
N ARG A 130 18.45 -9.57 0.35
CA ARG A 130 18.80 -10.63 1.33
C ARG A 130 19.34 -10.06 2.64
N GLY A 131 20.14 -8.99 2.58
CA GLY A 131 20.67 -8.32 3.76
C GLY A 131 19.54 -7.70 4.60
N TRP A 132 18.60 -7.02 3.94
CA TRP A 132 17.43 -6.44 4.61
C TRP A 132 16.54 -7.48 5.26
N ARG A 133 16.40 -8.68 4.67
CA ARG A 133 15.68 -9.79 5.32
C ARG A 133 16.34 -10.23 6.62
N ILE A 134 17.67 -10.28 6.68
CA ILE A 134 18.40 -10.61 7.92
C ILE A 134 18.17 -9.53 8.97
N ILE A 135 18.30 -8.26 8.59
CA ILE A 135 18.09 -7.12 9.49
C ILE A 135 16.65 -7.13 10.01
N ALA A 136 15.66 -7.33 9.13
CA ALA A 136 14.25 -7.41 9.49
C ALA A 136 13.95 -8.57 10.46
N LYS A 137 14.56 -9.74 10.25
CA LYS A 137 14.42 -10.87 11.19
C LYS A 137 14.97 -10.53 12.57
N LYS A 138 16.11 -9.83 12.64
CA LYS A 138 16.68 -9.39 13.92
C LYS A 138 15.81 -8.34 14.61
N ALA A 139 15.18 -7.45 13.85
CA ALA A 139 14.37 -6.37 14.38
C ALA A 139 12.95 -6.80 14.78
N PHE A 140 12.33 -7.73 14.04
CA PHE A 140 10.91 -8.05 14.17
C PHE A 140 10.59 -9.55 14.29
N GLY A 141 11.59 -10.43 14.17
CA GLY A 141 11.40 -11.86 14.36
C GLY A 141 10.95 -12.14 15.79
N LYS A 142 9.95 -13.01 15.94
CA LYS A 142 9.63 -13.62 17.24
C LYS A 142 10.66 -14.72 17.48
N GLU A 143 11.17 -14.82 18.71
CA GLU A 143 12.00 -15.94 19.17
C GLU A 143 11.32 -17.30 18.94
#